data_AF-A0A444WQJ6-F1
#
_entry.id   AF-A0A444WQJ6-F1
#
_cell.length_a   1.000
_cell.length_b   1.000
_cell.length_c   1.000
_cell.angle_alpha   90.00
_cell.angle_beta   90.00
_cell.angle_gamma   90.00
#
_symmetry.space_group_name_H-M   'P 1'
#
loop_
_entity.id
_entity.type
_entity.pdbx_description
1 polymer ?
#
loop_
_entity_poly.entity_id
_entity_poly.type
_entity_poly.pdbx_seq_one_letter_code
_entity_poly.pdbx_strand_id
1 'polypeptide(L)'
;MPAYIKYMKKLLPRKISLKGGQTIVMNKGCSTLIQPELPTKRKDPGSFYIPCAIGETMFDKGLCDLGASINLMPLSLMKRL
;
A
#
# COMPACT_ATOMS: atom_id res chain seq x y z
N MET A 1 25.20 8.40 -14.41
CA MET A 1 24.61 8.66 -13.06
C MET A 1 25.60 8.90 -11.88
N PRO A 2 26.83 9.42 -12.02
CA PRO A 2 27.64 9.79 -10.85
C PRO A 2 27.11 11.00 -10.05
N ALA A 3 26.55 11.99 -10.75
CA ALA A 3 26.09 13.25 -10.15
C ALA A 3 24.92 13.06 -9.18
N TYR A 4 23.98 12.18 -9.51
CA TYR A 4 22.82 11.88 -8.66
C TYR A 4 23.22 11.16 -7.37
N ILE A 5 24.14 10.20 -7.44
CA ILE A 5 24.65 9.51 -6.24
C ILE A 5 25.33 10.51 -5.29
N LYS A 6 26.11 11.46 -5.83
CA LYS A 6 26.74 12.53 -5.06
C LYS A 6 25.71 13.46 -4.40
N TYR A 7 24.64 13.77 -5.11
CA TYR A 7 23.53 14.57 -4.60
C TYR A 7 22.74 13.85 -3.50
N MET A 8 22.37 12.58 -3.71
CA MET A 8 21.68 11.76 -2.72
C MET A 8 22.51 11.59 -1.44
N LYS A 9 23.83 11.39 -1.56
CA LYS A 9 24.73 11.32 -0.41
C LYS A 9 24.82 12.64 0.37
N LYS A 10 24.64 13.80 -0.27
CA LYS A 10 24.55 15.10 0.40
C LYS A 10 23.22 15.30 1.13
N LEU A 11 22.14 14.73 0.62
CA LEU A 11 20.80 14.85 1.20
C LEU A 11 20.56 13.92 2.39
N LEU A 12 21.33 12.85 2.53
CA LEU A 12 21.19 11.95 3.68
C LEU A 12 21.66 12.69 4.94
N PRO A 13 20.76 12.96 5.91
CA PRO A 13 21.17 13.52 7.18
C PRO A 13 22.15 12.54 7.82
N ARG A 14 23.27 13.08 8.29
CA ARG A 14 24.37 12.36 8.94
C ARG A 14 23.74 11.34 9.90
N LYS A 15 23.89 10.03 9.62
CA LYS A 15 23.35 8.97 10.47
C LYS A 15 23.96 9.12 11.85
N ILE A 16 23.24 9.75 12.77
CA ILE A 16 23.68 9.89 14.15
C ILE A 16 23.65 8.48 14.71
N SER A 17 24.82 7.93 15.00
CA SER A 17 24.93 6.68 15.73
C SER A 17 24.55 6.98 17.17
N LEU A 18 23.30 6.70 17.53
CA LEU A 18 22.85 6.79 18.91
C LEU A 18 23.53 5.67 19.69
N LYS A 19 24.41 6.05 20.60
CA LYS A 19 24.90 5.13 21.63
C LYS A 19 23.75 4.87 22.60
N GLY A 20 23.66 3.65 23.12
CA GLY A 20 22.59 3.25 24.04
C GLY A 20 22.46 4.26 25.20
N GLY A 21 21.23 4.68 25.48
CA GLY A 21 20.90 5.62 26.56
C GLY A 21 20.72 7.08 26.15
N GLN A 22 20.84 7.45 24.87
CA GLN A 22 20.56 8.82 24.41
C GLN A 22 19.06 9.05 24.19
N THR A 23 18.48 10.04 24.89
CA THR A 23 17.13 10.54 24.66
C THR A 23 17.15 11.61 23.56
N ILE A 24 16.45 11.36 22.45
CA ILE A 24 16.22 12.38 21.41
C ILE A 24 14.85 13.02 21.62
N VAL A 25 14.79 14.35 21.60
CA VAL A 25 13.53 15.08 21.50
C VAL A 25 13.01 14.99 20.07
N MET A 26 11.95 14.20 19.86
CA MET A 26 11.34 14.02 18.54
C MET A 26 10.18 15.01 18.36
N ASN A 27 10.03 15.56 17.16
CA ASN A 27 8.83 16.30 16.81
C ASN A 27 7.62 15.35 16.68
N LYS A 28 6.40 15.89 16.78
CA LYS A 28 5.16 15.09 16.72
C LYS A 28 5.09 14.20 15.46
N GLY A 29 5.56 14.67 14.31
CA GLY A 29 5.56 13.90 13.06
C GLY A 29 6.52 12.68 13.05
N CYS A 30 7.63 12.74 13.77
CA CYS A 30 8.52 11.59 13.94
C CYS A 30 7.98 10.60 14.98
N SER A 31 7.28 11.08 16.01
CA SER A 31 6.69 10.19 17.03
C SER A 31 5.59 9.28 16.47
N THR A 32 4.84 9.74 15.46
CA THR A 32 3.81 8.94 14.77
C THR A 32 4.42 7.82 13.92
N LEU A 33 5.65 8.00 13.42
CA LEU A 33 6.35 6.98 12.61
C LEU A 33 6.97 5.87 13.47
N ILE A 34 7.28 6.16 14.74
CA ILE A 34 7.83 5.21 15.71
C ILE A 34 6.77 4.88 16.77
N GLN A 35 5.49 4.82 16.37
CA GLN A 35 4.49 4.25 17.27
C GLN A 35 4.86 2.77 17.51
N PRO A 36 4.86 2.32 18.78
CA PRO A 36 5.19 0.92 19.13
C PRO A 36 4.29 -0.09 18.42
N GLU A 37 3.07 0.33 18.12
CA GLU A 37 2.05 -0.47 17.46
C GLU A 37 2.07 -0.15 15.97
N LEU A 38 3.01 -0.78 15.25
CA LEU A 38 2.89 -0.88 13.82
C LEU A 38 1.58 -1.61 13.50
N PRO A 39 0.75 -1.10 12.56
CA PRO A 39 -0.45 -1.81 12.16
C PRO A 39 -0.09 -3.22 11.71
N THR A 40 -0.74 -4.22 12.31
CA THR A 40 -0.47 -5.62 11.99
C THR A 40 -0.74 -5.85 10.51
N LYS A 41 0.30 -6.24 9.76
CA LYS A 41 0.15 -6.59 8.35
C LYS A 41 -0.83 -7.74 8.24
N ARG A 42 -1.99 -7.50 7.62
CA ARG A 42 -2.95 -8.56 7.33
C ARG A 42 -2.44 -9.41 6.17
N LYS A 43 -2.77 -10.71 6.21
CA LYS A 43 -2.51 -11.61 5.09
C LYS A 43 -3.30 -11.13 3.87
N ASP A 44 -2.69 -11.21 2.70
CA ASP A 44 -3.37 -10.95 1.44
C ASP A 44 -4.51 -11.97 1.27
N PRO A 45 -5.77 -11.53 1.09
CA PRO A 45 -6.88 -12.43 0.81
C PRO A 45 -6.76 -13.10 -0.57
N GLY A 46 -5.91 -12.60 -1.48
CA GLY A 46 -5.80 -13.11 -2.84
C GLY A 46 -7.05 -12.77 -3.64
N SER A 47 -7.78 -13.80 -4.09
CA SER A 47 -9.02 -13.63 -4.85
C SER A 47 -10.25 -14.00 -4.03
N PHE A 48 -11.29 -13.17 -4.08
CA PHE A 48 -12.53 -13.32 -3.31
C PHE A 48 -13.74 -12.84 -4.12
N TYR A 49 -14.95 -13.17 -3.67
CA TYR A 49 -16.18 -12.69 -4.29
C TYR A 49 -16.74 -11.49 -3.53
N ILE A 50 -17.19 -10.47 -4.26
CA ILE A 50 -17.92 -9.32 -3.74
C ILE A 50 -19.20 -9.11 -4.55
N PRO A 51 -20.27 -8.57 -3.95
CA PRO A 51 -21.37 -8.02 -4.72
C PRO A 51 -20.87 -6.83 -5.55
N CYS A 52 -21.32 -6.71 -6.80
CA CYS A 52 -21.00 -5.56 -7.64
C CYS A 52 -22.19 -5.15 -8.50
N ALA A 53 -22.21 -3.90 -8.94
CA ALA A 53 -23.20 -3.36 -9.86
C ALA A 53 -22.52 -3.01 -11.18
N ILE A 54 -23.17 -3.31 -12.31
CA ILE A 54 -22.79 -2.80 -13.62
C ILE A 54 -24.02 -2.04 -14.17
N GLY A 55 -23.90 -0.72 -14.25
CA GLY A 55 -25.06 0.15 -14.50
C GLY A 55 -26.10 -0.03 -13.38
N GLU A 56 -27.35 -0.35 -13.75
CA GLU A 56 -28.45 -0.61 -12.82
C GLU A 56 -28.59 -2.10 -12.44
N THR A 57 -27.78 -2.98 -13.03
CA THR A 57 -27.85 -4.42 -12.77
C THR A 57 -26.95 -4.83 -11.61
N MET A 58 -27.52 -5.48 -10.61
CA MET A 58 -26.80 -6.02 -9.45
C MET A 58 -26.34 -7.46 -9.68
N PHE A 59 -25.12 -7.77 -9.26
CA PHE A 59 -24.52 -9.10 -9.28
C PHE A 59 -24.06 -9.48 -7.88
N ASP A 60 -24.53 -10.62 -7.38
CA ASP A 60 -24.18 -11.07 -6.03
C ASP A 60 -22.71 -11.50 -5.89
N LYS A 61 -22.08 -11.89 -7.01
CA LYS A 61 -20.73 -12.46 -7.04
C LYS A 61 -19.92 -11.96 -8.24
N GLY A 62 -19.16 -10.89 -8.04
CA GLY A 62 -18.03 -10.50 -8.87
C GLY A 62 -16.72 -10.98 -8.26
N LEU A 63 -15.86 -11.62 -9.06
CA LEU A 63 -14.53 -12.03 -8.61
C LEU A 63 -13.62 -10.79 -8.51
N CYS A 64 -13.11 -10.51 -7.32
CA CYS A 64 -12.09 -9.51 -7.06
C CYS A 64 -10.77 -10.23 -6.82
N ASP A 65 -9.79 -9.99 -7.69
CA ASP A 65 -8.44 -10.54 -7.54
C ASP A 65 -7.45 -9.39 -7.34
N LEU A 66 -6.84 -9.32 -6.15
CA LEU A 66 -5.88 -8.25 -5.83
C LEU A 66 -4.56 -8.38 -6.62
N GLY A 67 -4.32 -9.54 -7.24
CA GLY A 67 -3.20 -9.74 -8.17
C GLY A 67 -3.48 -9.29 -9.60
N ALA A 68 -4.73 -9.01 -9.95
CA ALA A 68 -5.12 -8.63 -11.31
C ALA A 68 -5.01 -7.12 -11.54
N SER A 69 -4.41 -6.74 -12.66
CA SER A 69 -4.29 -5.32 -13.08
C SER A 69 -5.41 -4.85 -14.00
N ILE A 70 -6.28 -5.76 -14.46
CA ILE A 70 -7.37 -5.48 -15.40
C ILE A 70 -8.68 -6.14 -14.95
N ASN A 71 -9.80 -5.53 -15.31
CA ASN A 71 -11.14 -6.08 -15.09
C ASN A 71 -11.58 -6.86 -16.33
N LEU A 72 -12.07 -8.09 -16.13
CA LEU A 72 -12.60 -8.92 -17.20
C LEU A 72 -14.11 -9.05 -17.09
N MET A 73 -14.78 -9.01 -18.25
CA MET A 73 -16.21 -9.26 -18.36
C MET A 73 -16.44 -10.37 -19.39
N PRO A 74 -17.11 -11.48 -19.03
CA PRO A 74 -17.47 -12.50 -20.01
C PRO A 74 -18.35 -11.93 -21.13
N LEU A 75 -18.09 -12.33 -22.37
CA LEU A 75 -18.88 -11.89 -23.53
C LEU A 75 -20.37 -12.20 -23.37
N SER A 76 -20.72 -13.34 -22.76
CA SER A 76 -22.11 -13.70 -22.48
C SER A 76 -22.79 -12.74 -21.52
N LEU A 77 -22.05 -12.14 -20.58
CA LEU A 77 -22.55 -11.14 -19.65
C LEU A 77 -22.76 -9.81 -20.38
N MET A 78 -21.79 -9.40 -21.20
CA MET A 78 -21.88 -8.19 -22.03
C MET A 78 -23.05 -8.23 -23.02
N LYS A 79 -23.41 -9.42 -23.55
CA LYS A 79 -24.57 -9.58 -24.42
C LYS A 79 -25.93 -9.55 -23.69
N ARG A 80 -25.93 -9.74 -22.37
CA ARG A 80 -27.15 -9.79 -21.53
C ARG A 80 -27.46 -8.45 -20.89
N LEU A 81 -26.44 -7.64 -20.64
CA LEU A 81 -26.52 -6.26 -20.24
C LEU A 81 -26.94 -5.39 -21.43
#